data_AF-A0AAJ2SG35-F1
#
_entry.id   AF-A0AAJ2SG35-F1
#
_cell.length_a   1.000
_cell.length_b   1.000
_cell.length_c   1.000
_cell.angle_alpha   90.00
_cell.angle_beta   90.00
_cell.angle_gamma   90.00
#
_symmetry.space_group_name_H-M   'P 1'
#
loop_
_entity.id
_entity.type
_entity.pdbx_description
1 polymer ?
#
loop_
_entity_poly.entity_id
_entity_poly.type
_entity_poly.pdbx_seq_one_letter_code
_entity_poly.pdbx_strand_id
1 'polypeptide(L)'
;MKNKIIIFLLLIFTSVCNAKYSPLLISQLIDNSKIIGIGEIKNVEGKQISVLFSELIKGKLTNLTVKINQFENWTCASRWTNYKRGQKIFFFLTTEKGVYTILGSGNEGELPIQGKKAYYKSPYGGLDKDSTKYLVYGGELFGYTYNLLDVKNGILEYISNKLSFHKIAKQKNIKNVKIENPFLKRLVWELYTEIY
;
A
#
# COMPACT_ATOMS: atom_id res chain seq x y z
N MET A 1 -17.43 38.30 31.12
CA MET A 1 -18.41 37.24 30.76
C MET A 1 -18.50 36.93 29.27
N LYS A 2 -18.44 37.92 28.36
CA LYS A 2 -18.50 37.71 26.89
C LYS A 2 -17.43 36.74 26.32
N ASN A 3 -16.20 36.74 26.85
CA ASN A 3 -15.12 35.87 26.35
C ASN A 3 -15.32 34.37 26.68
N LYS A 4 -16.06 34.04 27.75
CA LYS A 4 -16.34 32.62 28.11
C LYS A 4 -17.37 31.99 27.16
N ILE A 5 -18.29 32.79 26.61
CA ILE A 5 -19.30 32.34 25.63
C ILE A 5 -18.65 32.03 24.28
N ILE A 6 -17.66 32.83 23.86
CA ILE A 6 -16.94 32.62 22.59
C ILE A 6 -16.11 31.31 22.64
N ILE A 7 -15.46 31.02 23.77
CA ILE A 7 -14.71 29.76 23.96
C ILE A 7 -15.66 28.55 23.95
N PHE A 8 -16.83 28.67 24.59
CA PHE A 8 -17.83 27.60 24.58
C PHE A 8 -18.42 27.35 23.17
N LEU A 9 -18.66 28.41 22.39
CA LEU A 9 -19.09 28.27 20.99
C LEU A 9 -18.02 27.61 20.10
N LEU A 10 -16.73 27.94 20.30
CA LEU A 10 -15.63 27.34 19.53
C LEU A 10 -15.47 25.82 19.78
N LEU A 11 -15.80 25.34 20.98
CA LEU A 11 -15.73 23.92 21.33
C LEU A 11 -16.84 23.08 20.69
N ILE A 12 -17.98 23.67 20.32
CA ILE A 12 -19.09 22.94 19.69
C ILE A 12 -18.78 22.65 18.21
N PHE A 13 -18.02 23.52 17.54
CA PHE A 13 -17.69 23.37 16.10
C PHE A 13 -16.55 22.38 15.80
N THR A 14 -15.78 21.92 16.78
CA THR A 14 -14.69 20.96 16.54
C THR A 14 -15.14 19.49 16.63
N SER A 15 -16.41 19.24 17.00
CA SER A 15 -16.90 17.93 17.42
C SER A 15 -17.15 16.91 16.31
N VAL A 16 -17.09 17.27 15.03
CA VAL A 16 -17.53 16.35 13.95
C VAL A 16 -16.65 16.46 12.70
N CYS A 17 -15.35 16.22 12.82
CA CYS A 17 -14.51 15.88 11.66
C CYS A 17 -14.41 14.36 11.53
N ASN A 18 -15.37 13.75 10.84
CA ASN A 18 -15.25 12.35 10.42
C ASN A 18 -14.39 12.31 9.15
N ALA A 19 -13.09 12.11 9.31
CA ALA A 19 -12.22 11.79 8.18
C ALA A 19 -12.57 10.38 7.69
N LYS A 20 -13.40 10.28 6.64
CA LYS A 20 -13.71 9.00 5.99
C LYS A 20 -12.48 8.55 5.19
N TYR A 21 -11.56 7.87 5.85
CA TYR A 21 -10.43 7.23 5.20
C TYR A 21 -10.87 5.90 4.57
N SER A 22 -10.55 5.71 3.30
CA SER A 22 -10.70 4.44 2.60
C SER A 22 -9.31 4.00 2.15
N PRO A 23 -8.78 2.89 2.68
CA PRO A 23 -7.48 2.38 2.26
C PRO A 23 -7.51 1.98 0.79
N LEU A 24 -6.38 2.14 0.09
CA LEU A 24 -6.26 1.66 -1.28
C LEU A 24 -6.17 0.14 -1.32
N LEU A 25 -7.01 -0.48 -2.15
CA LEU A 25 -6.95 -1.91 -2.47
C LEU A 25 -5.76 -2.24 -3.37
N ILE A 26 -5.35 -3.51 -3.45
CA ILE A 26 -4.25 -3.94 -4.33
C ILE A 26 -4.50 -3.53 -5.79
N SER A 27 -5.72 -3.71 -6.29
CA SER A 27 -6.11 -3.32 -7.66
C SER A 27 -5.90 -1.83 -7.89
N GLN A 28 -6.33 -1.00 -6.96
CA GLN A 28 -6.20 0.45 -7.01
C GLN A 28 -4.75 0.90 -6.92
N LEU A 29 -3.93 0.25 -6.07
CA LEU A 29 -2.48 0.48 -6.03
C LEU A 29 -1.84 0.19 -7.39
N ILE A 30 -2.15 -0.96 -7.99
CA ILE A 30 -1.61 -1.34 -9.31
C ILE A 30 -2.07 -0.36 -10.39
N ASP A 31 -3.34 0.00 -10.40
CA ASP A 31 -3.94 0.85 -11.42
C ASP A 31 -3.39 2.29 -11.35
N ASN A 32 -3.38 2.87 -10.15
CA ASN A 32 -3.00 4.26 -9.92
C ASN A 32 -1.49 4.48 -9.95
N SER A 33 -0.70 3.41 -9.80
CA SER A 33 0.77 3.50 -9.90
C SER A 33 1.22 3.90 -11.29
N LYS A 34 2.13 4.87 -11.36
CA LYS A 34 2.91 5.14 -12.57
C LYS A 34 4.12 4.21 -12.65
N ILE A 35 4.72 3.89 -11.50
CA ILE A 35 5.85 2.96 -11.39
C ILE A 35 5.54 1.92 -10.33
N ILE A 36 5.85 0.67 -10.64
CA ILE A 36 5.83 -0.45 -9.70
C ILE A 36 7.17 -1.14 -9.80
N GLY A 37 7.87 -1.33 -8.67
CA GLY A 37 9.22 -1.87 -8.71
C GLY A 37 9.72 -2.36 -7.36
N ILE A 38 10.79 -3.14 -7.40
CA ILE A 38 11.53 -3.58 -6.22
C ILE A 38 12.74 -2.67 -6.05
N GLY A 39 12.83 -2.02 -4.90
CA GLY A 39 13.91 -1.10 -4.57
C GLY A 39 14.50 -1.35 -3.20
N GLU A 40 15.75 -0.94 -3.04
CA GLU A 40 16.45 -0.91 -1.75
C GLU A 40 16.76 0.53 -1.36
N ILE A 41 16.41 0.90 -0.13
CA ILE A 41 16.76 2.21 0.42
C ILE A 41 18.27 2.31 0.58
N LYS A 42 18.89 3.25 -0.13
CA LYS A 42 20.33 3.52 -0.04
C LYS A 42 20.64 4.67 0.91
N ASN A 43 19.78 5.68 0.98
CA ASN A 43 19.93 6.78 1.92
C ASN A 43 18.58 7.31 2.41
N VAL A 44 18.59 7.95 3.59
CA VAL A 44 17.45 8.64 4.19
C VAL A 44 17.88 10.09 4.46
N GLU A 45 17.22 11.06 3.83
CA GLU A 45 17.56 12.49 3.87
C GLU A 45 16.31 13.31 4.19
N GLY A 46 16.15 13.72 5.45
CA GLY A 46 14.97 14.48 5.88
C GLY A 46 13.67 13.74 5.56
N LYS A 47 12.83 14.33 4.70
CA LYS A 47 11.53 13.79 4.25
C LYS A 47 11.62 12.91 3.00
N GLN A 48 12.83 12.60 2.51
CA GLN A 48 13.05 11.84 1.30
C GLN A 48 13.93 10.61 1.54
N ILE A 49 13.75 9.60 0.71
CA ILE A 49 14.63 8.43 0.63
C ILE A 49 15.20 8.31 -0.78
N SER A 50 16.46 7.93 -0.86
CA SER A 50 17.09 7.53 -2.13
C SER A 50 16.99 6.02 -2.26
N VAL A 51 16.32 5.55 -3.31
CA VAL A 51 16.04 4.13 -3.56
C VAL A 51 16.69 3.70 -4.85
N LEU A 52 17.45 2.61 -4.80
CA LEU A 52 17.97 1.92 -5.99
C LEU A 52 17.02 0.79 -6.37
N PHE A 53 16.41 0.89 -7.54
CA PHE A 53 15.56 -0.15 -8.10
C PHE A 53 16.39 -1.27 -8.74
N SER A 54 16.11 -2.51 -8.35
CA SER A 54 16.71 -3.70 -8.97
C SER A 54 15.81 -4.31 -10.05
N GLU A 55 14.51 -4.05 -10.00
CA GLU A 55 13.53 -4.59 -10.93
C GLU A 55 12.34 -3.62 -11.06
N LEU A 56 11.85 -3.43 -12.29
CA LEU A 56 10.63 -2.69 -12.58
C LEU A 56 9.58 -3.64 -13.15
N ILE A 57 8.38 -3.61 -12.58
CA ILE A 57 7.22 -4.41 -12.99
C ILE A 57 6.30 -3.58 -13.89
N LYS A 58 6.11 -2.30 -13.56
CA LYS A 58 5.30 -1.35 -14.34
C LYS A 58 6.03 0.00 -14.42
N GLY A 59 5.90 0.67 -15.55
CA GLY A 59 6.47 1.99 -15.79
C GLY A 59 7.93 1.95 -16.22
N LYS A 60 8.55 3.12 -16.32
CA LYS A 60 9.96 3.30 -16.68
C LYS A 60 10.56 4.38 -15.80
N LEU A 61 11.86 4.25 -15.52
CA LEU A 61 12.67 5.24 -14.83
C LEU A 61 13.81 5.68 -15.74
N THR A 62 14.14 6.97 -15.73
CA THR A 62 15.33 7.48 -16.41
C THR A 62 16.62 7.01 -15.71
N ASN A 63 16.58 6.95 -14.38
CA ASN A 63 17.67 6.47 -13.53
C ASN A 63 17.13 5.41 -12.57
N LEU A 64 17.89 4.34 -12.34
CA LEU A 64 17.51 3.30 -11.38
C LEU A 64 17.55 3.78 -9.93
N THR A 65 18.34 4.83 -9.64
CA THR A 65 18.31 5.50 -8.34
C THR A 65 17.38 6.70 -8.41
N VAL A 66 16.37 6.75 -7.55
CA VAL A 66 15.41 7.86 -7.48
C VAL A 66 15.21 8.34 -6.06
N LYS A 67 14.89 9.63 -5.92
CA LYS A 67 14.42 10.22 -4.66
C LYS A 67 12.91 10.07 -4.57
N ILE A 68 12.43 9.57 -3.44
CA ILE A 68 11.01 9.34 -3.16
C ILE A 68 10.67 10.07 -1.86
N ASN A 69 9.56 10.79 -1.83
CA ASN A 69 9.05 11.35 -0.58
C ASN A 69 8.59 10.20 0.33
N GLN A 70 9.02 10.26 1.59
CA GLN A 70 8.64 9.30 2.62
C GLN A 70 7.15 9.41 2.94
N PHE A 71 6.56 8.29 3.35
CA PHE A 71 5.32 8.33 4.10
C PHE A 71 5.57 8.94 5.48
N GLU A 72 4.73 9.91 5.88
CA GLU A 72 4.79 10.53 7.21
C GLU A 72 3.75 9.90 8.11
N ASN A 73 4.18 9.41 9.28
CA ASN A 73 3.26 8.87 10.29
C ASN A 73 2.30 9.98 10.76
N TRP A 74 1.03 9.63 10.92
CA TRP A 74 -0.01 10.51 11.46
C TRP A 74 -0.97 9.70 12.34
N THR A 75 -1.87 10.37 13.05
CA THR A 75 -2.68 9.80 14.14
C THR A 75 -3.35 8.47 13.80
N CYS A 76 -3.79 8.29 12.56
CA CYS A 76 -4.55 7.12 12.13
C CYS A 76 -3.76 6.16 11.23
N ALA A 77 -2.51 6.47 10.88
CA ALA A 77 -1.69 5.55 10.11
C ALA A 77 -0.20 5.75 10.37
N SER A 78 0.45 4.63 10.60
CA SER A 78 1.89 4.53 10.73
C SER A 78 2.46 3.52 9.73
N ARG A 79 3.70 3.78 9.33
CA ARG A 79 4.58 2.80 8.74
C ARG A 79 4.98 1.77 9.81
N TRP A 80 5.17 0.52 9.41
CA TRP A 80 5.51 -0.58 10.34
C TRP A 80 6.87 -0.40 11.05
N THR A 81 7.77 0.40 10.48
CA THR A 81 9.09 0.69 11.05
C THR A 81 9.64 1.99 10.47
N ASN A 82 10.66 2.56 11.10
CA ASN A 82 11.33 3.76 10.58
C ASN A 82 12.10 3.45 9.28
N TYR A 83 12.18 4.42 8.39
CA TYR A 83 13.00 4.34 7.19
C TYR A 83 14.47 4.14 7.56
N LYS A 84 15.11 3.11 6.99
CA LYS A 84 16.52 2.79 7.21
C LYS A 84 17.16 2.26 5.93
N ARG A 85 18.45 2.56 5.75
CA ARG A 85 19.28 1.98 4.68
C ARG A 85 19.22 0.46 4.73
N GLY A 86 19.19 -0.18 3.55
CA GLY A 86 19.16 -1.64 3.39
C GLY A 86 17.77 -2.26 3.40
N GLN A 87 16.71 -1.49 3.72
CA GLN A 87 15.34 -1.97 3.60
C GLN A 87 14.99 -2.20 2.12
N LYS A 88 14.62 -3.44 1.79
CA LYS A 88 14.09 -3.81 0.48
C LYS A 88 12.57 -3.76 0.51
N ILE A 89 11.98 -3.11 -0.47
CA ILE A 89 10.55 -2.80 -0.51
C ILE A 89 10.06 -2.94 -1.95
N PHE A 90 8.87 -3.50 -2.10
CA PHE A 90 8.09 -3.43 -3.32
C PHE A 90 7.28 -2.13 -3.27
N PHE A 91 7.59 -1.19 -4.16
CA PHE A 91 7.02 0.15 -4.18
C PHE A 91 5.94 0.28 -5.24
N PHE A 92 4.84 0.92 -4.85
CA PHE A 92 3.78 1.43 -5.72
C PHE A 92 3.85 2.95 -5.70
N LEU A 93 4.37 3.54 -6.78
CA LEU A 93 4.67 4.96 -6.84
C LEU A 93 3.77 5.68 -7.84
N THR A 94 3.39 6.89 -7.47
CA THR A 94 2.92 7.90 -8.42
C THR A 94 4.00 8.98 -8.60
N THR A 95 3.77 9.86 -9.56
CA THR A 95 4.62 11.03 -9.79
C THR A 95 3.76 12.24 -10.09
N GLU A 96 3.99 13.31 -9.35
CA GLU A 96 3.38 14.61 -9.58
C GLU A 96 4.48 15.65 -9.69
N LYS A 97 4.48 16.42 -10.79
CA LYS A 97 5.50 17.45 -11.06
C LYS A 97 6.95 16.94 -10.95
N GLY A 98 7.18 15.68 -11.34
CA GLY A 98 8.49 15.03 -11.30
C GLY A 98 8.94 14.52 -9.92
N VAL A 99 8.07 14.60 -8.91
CA VAL A 99 8.36 14.10 -7.56
C VAL A 99 7.67 12.77 -7.36
N TYR A 100 8.46 11.74 -7.03
CA TYR A 100 7.93 10.42 -6.71
C TYR A 100 7.37 10.38 -5.29
N THR A 101 6.18 9.84 -5.15
CA THR A 101 5.50 9.64 -3.87
C THR A 101 4.96 8.22 -3.77
N ILE A 102 4.99 7.68 -2.56
CA ILE A 102 4.38 6.39 -2.23
C ILE A 102 2.86 6.56 -2.30
N LEU A 103 2.17 5.61 -2.94
CA LEU A 103 0.71 5.62 -3.00
C LEU A 103 0.07 5.21 -1.68
N GLY A 104 -1.06 5.84 -1.38
CA GLY A 104 -1.89 5.52 -0.23
C GLY A 104 -1.53 6.32 1.02
N SER A 105 -2.56 6.94 1.62
CA SER A 105 -2.41 7.79 2.80
C SER A 105 -2.22 7.01 4.10
N GLY A 106 -2.26 5.67 4.07
CA GLY A 106 -2.00 4.79 5.20
C GLY A 106 -0.79 3.86 5.01
N ASN A 107 0.09 4.23 4.08
CA ASN A 107 1.29 3.49 3.68
C ASN A 107 1.02 2.14 3.00
N GLU A 108 -0.03 2.07 2.18
CA GLU A 108 -0.43 0.87 1.44
C GLU A 108 0.51 0.59 0.26
N GLY A 109 1.14 1.61 -0.30
CA GLY A 109 2.03 1.52 -1.45
C GLY A 109 3.42 0.96 -1.17
N GLU A 110 3.66 0.42 0.02
CA GLU A 110 4.89 -0.25 0.40
C GLU A 110 4.61 -1.68 0.87
N LEU A 111 5.24 -2.66 0.24
CA LEU A 111 5.25 -4.04 0.73
C LEU A 111 6.70 -4.38 1.07
N PRO A 112 7.09 -4.43 2.37
CA PRO A 112 8.46 -4.77 2.71
C PRO A 112 8.80 -6.17 2.22
N ILE A 113 10.07 -6.38 1.88
CA ILE A 113 10.60 -7.63 1.38
C ILE A 113 11.67 -8.13 2.36
N GLN A 114 11.57 -9.39 2.78
CA GLN A 114 12.60 -10.06 3.58
C GLN A 114 12.81 -11.48 3.04
N GLY A 115 14.02 -11.75 2.55
CA GLY A 115 14.31 -12.99 1.82
C GLY A 115 13.49 -13.08 0.53
N LYS A 116 12.75 -14.18 0.35
CA LYS A 116 11.87 -14.43 -0.80
C LYS A 116 10.40 -14.07 -0.54
N LYS A 117 10.12 -13.31 0.52
CA LYS A 117 8.76 -12.97 0.94
C LYS A 117 8.50 -11.47 0.82
N ALA A 118 7.30 -11.12 0.38
CA ALA A 118 6.75 -9.78 0.46
C ALA A 118 5.59 -9.78 1.48
N TYR A 119 5.47 -8.69 2.24
CA TYR A 119 4.45 -8.55 3.27
C TYR A 119 3.46 -7.47 2.87
N TYR A 120 2.19 -7.83 2.78
CA TYR A 120 1.11 -6.92 2.43
C TYR A 120 0.33 -6.56 3.68
N LYS A 121 0.33 -5.27 4.05
CA LYS A 121 -0.39 -4.76 5.22
C LYS A 121 -1.90 -4.94 5.00
N SER A 122 -2.61 -5.41 6.03
CA SER A 122 -4.07 -5.50 5.99
C SER A 122 -4.67 -4.10 5.81
N PRO A 123 -5.45 -3.84 4.75
CA PRO A 123 -6.00 -2.51 4.48
C PRO A 123 -6.95 -2.05 5.58
N TYR A 124 -7.70 -2.98 6.21
CA TYR A 124 -8.72 -2.66 7.22
C TYR A 124 -8.30 -2.92 8.66
N GLY A 125 -6.99 -2.85 8.97
CA GLY A 125 -6.42 -2.83 10.33
C GLY A 125 -7.11 -3.73 11.37
N GLY A 126 -6.70 -5.00 11.49
CA GLY A 126 -7.21 -5.91 12.53
C GLY A 126 -8.68 -6.35 12.37
N LEU A 127 -9.48 -5.68 11.54
CA LEU A 127 -10.83 -6.13 11.15
C LEU A 127 -10.79 -7.25 10.11
N ASP A 128 -9.67 -7.39 9.41
CA ASP A 128 -9.40 -8.54 8.57
C ASP A 128 -9.04 -9.73 9.48
N LYS A 129 -10.03 -10.58 9.72
CA LYS A 129 -9.98 -11.68 10.71
C LYS A 129 -8.82 -12.65 10.48
N ASP A 130 -8.31 -12.70 9.25
CA ASP A 130 -7.24 -13.61 8.84
C ASP A 130 -5.85 -12.95 8.85
N SER A 131 -5.73 -11.70 9.31
CA SER A 131 -4.44 -11.00 9.36
C SER A 131 -3.52 -11.56 10.44
N THR A 132 -2.24 -11.71 10.09
CA THR A 132 -1.19 -12.23 10.98
C THR A 132 -0.18 -11.14 11.31
N LYS A 133 0.36 -11.16 12.52
CA LYS A 133 1.46 -10.29 12.96
C LYS A 133 2.80 -10.82 12.46
N TYR A 134 3.61 -9.96 11.85
CA TYR A 134 4.95 -10.24 11.38
C TYR A 134 5.95 -9.24 11.97
N LEU A 135 7.18 -9.70 12.22
CA LEU A 135 8.31 -8.84 12.56
C LEU A 135 9.18 -8.66 11.32
N VAL A 136 9.21 -7.45 10.77
CA VAL A 136 9.92 -7.14 9.51
C VAL A 136 10.81 -5.92 9.72
N TYR A 137 12.12 -6.09 9.54
CA TYR A 137 13.13 -5.06 9.86
C TYR A 137 13.02 -4.50 11.30
N GLY A 138 12.65 -5.36 12.25
CA GLY A 138 12.49 -5.00 13.66
C GLY A 138 11.21 -4.21 13.99
N GLY A 139 10.32 -3.99 13.01
CA GLY A 139 9.01 -3.39 13.23
C GLY A 139 7.87 -4.37 13.04
N GLU A 140 6.72 -4.09 13.64
CA GLU A 140 5.54 -4.96 13.61
C GLU A 140 4.62 -4.59 12.45
N LEU A 141 4.23 -5.58 11.65
CA LEU A 141 3.31 -5.45 10.54
C LEU A 141 2.19 -6.49 10.65
N PHE A 142 0.94 -6.04 10.61
CA PHE A 142 -0.23 -6.91 10.57
C PHE A 142 -0.75 -7.04 9.13
N GLY A 143 -0.86 -8.26 8.62
CA GLY A 143 -1.33 -8.49 7.26
C GLY A 143 -1.08 -9.89 6.75
N TYR A 144 -0.60 -9.97 5.51
CA TYR A 144 -0.40 -11.19 4.75
C TYR A 144 1.04 -11.31 4.28
N THR A 145 1.48 -12.55 4.04
CA THR A 145 2.77 -12.82 3.43
C THR A 145 2.58 -13.62 2.15
N TYR A 146 3.36 -13.27 1.13
CA TYR A 146 3.35 -13.95 -0.17
C TYR A 146 4.78 -14.23 -0.61
N ASN A 147 4.95 -15.25 -1.44
CA ASN A 147 6.20 -15.40 -2.17
C ASN A 147 6.37 -14.18 -3.09
N LEU A 148 7.58 -13.62 -3.13
CA LEU A 148 7.89 -12.47 -3.98
C LEU A 148 7.58 -12.73 -5.45
N LEU A 149 7.80 -13.97 -5.92
CA LEU A 149 7.48 -14.37 -7.29
C LEU A 149 5.97 -14.34 -7.55
N ASP A 150 5.16 -14.78 -6.59
CA ASP A 150 3.69 -14.74 -6.69
C ASP A 150 3.19 -13.30 -6.78
N VAL A 151 3.76 -12.38 -5.99
CA VAL A 151 3.42 -10.96 -6.07
C VAL A 151 3.71 -10.41 -7.47
N LYS A 152 4.92 -10.66 -8.00
CA LYS A 152 5.31 -10.20 -9.34
C LYS A 152 4.40 -10.75 -10.43
N ASN A 153 4.23 -12.06 -10.45
CA ASN A 153 3.42 -12.74 -11.46
C ASN A 153 1.95 -12.34 -11.35
N GLY A 154 1.43 -12.19 -10.13
CA GLY A 154 0.04 -11.79 -9.91
C GLY A 154 -0.24 -10.36 -10.37
N ILE A 155 0.69 -9.43 -10.17
CA ILE A 155 0.58 -8.07 -10.70
C ILE A 155 0.60 -8.08 -12.23
N LEU A 156 1.56 -8.77 -12.84
CA LEU A 156 1.66 -8.86 -14.31
C LEU A 156 0.41 -9.49 -14.91
N GLU A 157 -0.06 -10.60 -14.34
CA GLU A 157 -1.26 -11.29 -14.80
C GLU A 157 -2.51 -10.41 -14.66
N TYR A 158 -2.66 -9.69 -13.54
CA TYR A 158 -3.73 -8.72 -13.36
C TYR A 158 -3.69 -7.60 -14.40
N ILE A 159 -2.52 -7.01 -14.66
CA ILE A 159 -2.36 -5.95 -15.66
C ILE A 159 -2.79 -6.46 -17.05
N SER A 160 -2.36 -7.66 -17.43
CA SER A 160 -2.69 -8.25 -18.74
C SER A 160 -4.17 -8.63 -18.87
N ASN A 161 -4.85 -8.97 -17.78
CA ASN A 161 -6.20 -9.56 -17.81
C ASN A 161 -7.22 -8.79 -16.95
N LYS A 162 -6.99 -7.50 -16.71
CA LYS A 162 -7.77 -6.66 -15.79
C LYS A 162 -9.28 -6.83 -15.93
N LEU A 163 -9.81 -6.70 -17.15
CA LEU A 163 -11.25 -6.80 -17.40
C LEU A 163 -11.82 -8.17 -17.05
N SER A 164 -11.03 -9.24 -17.22
CA SER A 164 -11.44 -10.59 -16.84
C SER A 164 -11.58 -10.71 -15.33
N PHE A 165 -10.60 -10.20 -14.57
CA PHE A 165 -10.65 -10.24 -13.11
C PHE A 165 -11.78 -9.39 -12.51
N HIS A 166 -12.08 -8.23 -13.10
CA HIS A 166 -13.28 -7.48 -12.71
C HIS A 166 -14.59 -8.23 -12.99
N LYS A 167 -14.66 -9.01 -14.08
CA LYS A 167 -15.84 -9.86 -14.36
C LYS A 167 -15.95 -10.99 -13.36
N ILE A 168 -14.83 -11.65 -13.04
CA ILE A 168 -14.74 -12.70 -12.01
C ILE A 168 -15.19 -12.15 -10.65
N ALA A 169 -14.71 -10.95 -10.28
CA ALA A 169 -15.05 -10.27 -9.04
C ALA A 169 -16.54 -9.88 -8.92
N LYS A 170 -17.32 -9.91 -10.00
CA LYS A 170 -18.78 -9.68 -9.95
C LYS A 170 -19.60 -10.96 -9.81
N GLN A 171 -18.96 -12.13 -9.88
CA GLN A 171 -19.67 -13.41 -9.80
C GLN A 171 -20.03 -13.74 -8.35
N LYS A 172 -21.28 -14.17 -8.11
CA LYS A 172 -21.78 -14.56 -6.77
C LYS A 172 -20.96 -15.68 -6.10
N ASN A 173 -20.28 -16.52 -6.90
CA ASN A 173 -19.54 -17.69 -6.43
C ASN A 173 -18.01 -17.51 -6.50
N ILE A 174 -17.50 -16.29 -6.34
CA ILE A 174 -16.06 -16.00 -6.41
C ILE A 174 -15.19 -16.90 -5.51
N LYS A 175 -15.73 -17.35 -4.37
CA LYS A 175 -15.06 -18.28 -3.45
C LYS A 175 -14.67 -19.62 -4.10
N ASN A 176 -15.38 -20.03 -5.15
CA ASN A 176 -15.17 -21.29 -5.87
C ASN A 176 -14.28 -21.14 -7.11
N VAL A 177 -13.90 -19.91 -7.48
CA VAL A 177 -13.04 -19.68 -8.64
C VAL A 177 -11.62 -20.10 -8.29
N LYS A 178 -11.06 -21.02 -9.09
CA LYS A 178 -9.69 -21.49 -8.92
C LYS A 178 -8.72 -20.48 -9.52
N ILE A 179 -8.07 -19.72 -8.64
CA ILE A 179 -6.93 -18.85 -8.96
C ILE A 179 -5.70 -19.46 -8.27
N GLU A 180 -4.71 -19.88 -9.06
CA GLU A 180 -3.54 -20.61 -8.56
C GLU A 180 -2.58 -19.69 -7.81
N ASN A 181 -2.40 -18.46 -8.31
CA ASN A 181 -1.54 -17.47 -7.66
C ASN A 181 -2.22 -16.90 -6.39
N PRO A 182 -1.64 -17.09 -5.19
CA PRO A 182 -2.27 -16.69 -3.93
C PRO A 182 -2.40 -15.16 -3.79
N PHE A 183 -1.43 -14.39 -4.31
CA PHE A 183 -1.49 -12.93 -4.28
C PHE A 183 -2.61 -12.41 -5.18
N LEU A 184 -2.70 -12.95 -6.40
CA LEU A 184 -3.77 -12.62 -7.34
C LEU A 184 -5.15 -13.00 -6.81
N LYS A 185 -5.25 -14.15 -6.13
CA LYS A 185 -6.50 -14.57 -5.46
C LYS A 185 -6.95 -13.54 -4.43
N ARG A 186 -6.02 -13.01 -3.63
CA ARG A 186 -6.30 -11.93 -2.68
C ARG A 186 -6.76 -10.64 -3.37
N LEU A 187 -6.06 -10.23 -4.42
CA LEU A 187 -6.42 -9.06 -5.24
C LEU A 187 -7.86 -9.17 -5.76
N VAL A 188 -8.22 -10.33 -6.32
CA VAL A 188 -9.57 -10.58 -6.84
C VAL A 188 -10.63 -10.61 -5.74
N TRP A 189 -10.28 -11.11 -4.55
CA TRP A 189 -11.16 -11.04 -3.38
C TRP A 189 -11.43 -9.61 -2.94
N GLU A 190 -10.41 -8.75 -2.92
CA GLU A 190 -10.56 -7.32 -2.58
C GLU A 190 -11.45 -6.59 -3.59
N LEU A 191 -11.31 -6.89 -4.88
CA LEU A 191 -12.20 -6.37 -5.92
C LEU A 191 -13.67 -6.74 -5.68
N TYR A 192 -13.95 -7.94 -5.14
CA TYR A 192 -15.31 -8.35 -4.81
C TYR A 192 -15.87 -7.54 -3.63
N THR A 193 -15.07 -7.32 -2.58
CA THR A 193 -15.46 -6.52 -1.41
C THR A 193 -15.60 -5.02 -1.69
N GLU A 194 -15.02 -4.52 -2.78
CA GLU A 194 -15.26 -3.15 -3.24
C GLU A 194 -16.68 -2.97 -3.82
N ILE A 195 -17.23 -4.05 -4.39
CA ILE A 195 -18.52 -4.04 -5.10
C ILE A 195 -19.69 -4.29 -4.15
N TYR A 196 -19.48 -5.07 -3.09
CA TYR A 196 -20.49 -5.54 -2.14
C TYR A 196 -20.08 -5.25 -0.70
#